data_AF-A0A5D0XV82-F1
#
_entry.id   AF-A0A5D0XV82-F1
#
_cell.length_a   1.000
_cell.length_b   1.000
_cell.length_c   1.000
_cell.angle_alpha   90.00
_cell.angle_beta   90.00
_cell.angle_gamma   90.00
#
_symmetry.space_group_name_H-M   'P 1'
#
loop_
_entity.id
_entity.type
_entity.pdbx_description
1 polymer ?
#
loop_
_entity_poly.entity_id
_entity_poly.type
_entity_poly.pdbx_seq_one_letter_code
_entity_poly.pdbx_strand_id
1 'polypeptide(L)'
;MATRDDPPVPGRDDPAAAHALLDQQRETSRQLQAAVESRDLVGQAKGILMERHSITAEAAFALLQGQSSRRNSRLVDVAEQLIDPGPAERAETRPQRTRL
;
A
#
# COMPACT_ATOMS: atom_id res chain seq x y z
N MET A 1 -31.53 17.02 36.22
CA MET A 1 -32.42 16.51 35.15
C MET A 1 -31.91 17.03 33.83
N ALA A 2 -31.00 16.28 33.18
CA ALA A 2 -30.54 16.60 31.82
C ALA A 2 -31.27 15.66 30.86
N THR A 3 -32.09 16.23 29.98
CA THR A 3 -32.67 15.53 28.84
C THR A 3 -31.52 14.92 28.05
N ARG A 4 -31.45 13.59 28.05
CA ARG A 4 -30.66 12.83 27.09
C ARG A 4 -31.39 13.01 25.75
N ASP A 5 -30.95 13.99 24.99
CA ASP A 5 -31.32 14.18 23.58
C ASP A 5 -30.64 13.03 22.82
N ASP A 6 -31.27 11.85 22.86
CA ASP A 6 -30.86 10.72 22.03
C ASP A 6 -31.29 11.08 20.60
N PRO A 7 -30.36 11.16 19.63
CA PRO A 7 -30.71 11.54 18.26
C PRO A 7 -31.75 10.54 17.71
N PRO A 8 -32.73 11.02 16.93
CA PRO A 8 -33.78 10.16 16.40
C PRO A 8 -33.15 9.02 15.62
N VAL A 9 -33.43 7.78 16.03
CA VAL A 9 -33.06 6.58 15.27
C VAL A 9 -33.79 6.66 13.92
N PRO A 10 -33.06 6.75 12.79
CA PRO A 10 -33.70 6.84 11.48
C PRO A 10 -34.51 5.57 11.22
N GLY A 11 -35.74 5.76 10.74
CA GLY A 11 -36.65 4.71 10.33
C GLY A 11 -36.06 3.84 9.23
N ARG A 12 -36.51 2.60 9.14
CA ARG A 12 -36.01 1.58 8.19
C ARG A 12 -36.14 1.97 6.70
N ASP A 13 -36.87 3.05 6.40
CA ASP A 13 -37.11 3.60 5.06
C ASP A 13 -36.44 4.97 4.83
N ASP A 14 -35.58 5.44 5.76
CA ASP A 14 -34.93 6.74 5.61
C ASP A 14 -33.88 6.72 4.49
N PRO A 15 -34.02 7.55 3.44
CA PRO A 15 -33.08 7.58 2.32
C PRO A 15 -31.67 7.95 2.78
N ALA A 16 -31.52 8.74 3.85
CA ALA A 16 -30.20 9.06 4.42
C ALA A 16 -29.48 7.82 4.98
N ALA A 17 -30.20 6.90 5.65
CA ALA A 17 -29.63 5.66 6.18
C ALA A 17 -29.22 4.71 5.05
N ALA A 18 -30.01 4.64 3.98
CA ALA A 18 -29.67 3.86 2.79
C ALA A 18 -28.40 4.39 2.08
N HIS A 19 -28.26 5.71 1.92
CA HIS A 19 -27.05 6.29 1.34
C HIS A 19 -25.81 6.04 2.21
N ALA A 20 -25.93 6.22 3.53
CA ALA A 20 -24.82 5.97 4.46
C ALA A 20 -24.32 4.51 4.39
N LEU A 21 -25.23 3.54 4.30
CA LEU A 21 -24.87 2.12 4.13
C LEU A 21 -24.16 1.86 2.80
N LEU A 22 -24.65 2.44 1.70
CA LEU A 22 -24.02 2.30 0.38
C LEU A 22 -22.61 2.90 0.36
N ASP A 23 -22.41 4.06 0.99
CA ASP A 23 -21.09 4.69 1.07
C ASP A 23 -20.13 3.88 1.94
N GLN A 24 -20.60 3.29 3.04
CA GLN A 24 -19.79 2.38 3.85
C GLN A 24 -19.38 1.11 3.08
N GLN A 25 -20.28 0.54 2.27
CA GLN A 25 -19.96 -0.61 1.42
C GLN A 25 -18.94 -0.25 0.33
N ARG A 26 -19.06 0.93 -0.28
CA ARG A 26 -18.11 1.44 -1.27
C ARG A 26 -16.73 1.62 -0.66
N GLU A 27 -16.66 2.23 0.52
CA GLU A 27 -15.40 2.46 1.22
C GLU A 27 -14.73 1.14 1.60
N THR A 28 -15.49 0.20 2.17
CA THR A 28 -14.96 -1.14 2.47
C THR A 28 -14.42 -1.83 1.22
N SER A 29 -15.15 -1.74 0.10
CA SER A 29 -14.72 -2.33 -1.17
C SER A 29 -13.41 -1.71 -1.68
N ARG A 30 -13.25 -0.39 -1.54
CA ARG A 30 -12.01 0.32 -1.90
C ARG A 30 -10.85 -0.10 -1.02
N GLN A 31 -11.05 -0.22 0.29
CA GLN A 31 -10.00 -0.64 1.22
C GLN A 31 -9.54 -2.07 0.93
N LEU A 32 -10.46 -2.98 0.60
CA LEU A 32 -10.13 -4.35 0.19
C LEU A 32 -9.34 -4.37 -1.11
N GLN A 33 -9.76 -3.60 -2.12
CA GLN A 33 -9.05 -3.49 -3.40
C GLN A 33 -7.61 -2.97 -3.18
N ALA A 34 -7.46 -1.88 -2.42
CA ALA A 34 -6.15 -1.32 -2.10
C ALA A 34 -5.25 -2.31 -1.35
N ALA A 35 -5.82 -3.13 -0.45
CA ALA A 35 -5.07 -4.16 0.26
C ALA A 35 -4.57 -5.27 -0.67
N VAL A 36 -5.38 -5.69 -1.65
CA VAL A 36 -4.99 -6.68 -2.65
C VAL A 36 -3.88 -6.13 -3.55
N GLU A 37 -4.07 -4.94 -4.12
CA GLU A 37 -3.07 -4.29 -4.98
C GLU A 37 -1.73 -4.11 -4.26
N SER A 38 -1.77 -3.68 -2.99
CA SER A 38 -0.57 -3.55 -2.16
C SER A 38 0.13 -4.89 -1.95
N ARG A 39 -0.60 -5.99 -1.79
CA ARG A 39 -0.02 -7.33 -1.61
C ARG A 39 0.65 -7.82 -2.89
N ASP A 40 0.06 -7.53 -4.04
CA ASP A 40 0.59 -7.95 -5.35
C ASP A 40 1.90 -7.22 -5.67
N LEU A 41 1.95 -5.90 -5.45
CA LEU A 41 3.18 -5.11 -5.64
C LEU A 41 4.31 -5.59 -4.72
N VAL A 42 4.02 -5.83 -3.44
CA VAL A 42 5.02 -6.35 -2.50
C VAL A 42 5.48 -7.76 -2.90
N GLY A 43 4.58 -8.61 -3.40
CA GLY A 43 4.91 -9.94 -3.91
C GLY A 43 5.86 -9.89 -5.11
N GLN A 44 5.57 -9.02 -6.09
CA GLN A 44 6.42 -8.83 -7.27
C GLN A 44 7.81 -8.31 -6.89
N ALA A 45 7.88 -7.28 -6.04
CA ALA A 45 9.15 -6.74 -5.58
C ALA A 45 10.00 -7.77 -4.83
N LYS A 46 9.36 -8.61 -3.99
CA LYS A 46 10.05 -9.74 -3.35
C LYS A 46 10.63 -10.70 -4.38
N GLY A 47 9.86 -11.09 -5.39
CA GLY A 47 10.32 -11.99 -6.45
C GLY A 47 11.56 -11.46 -7.18
N ILE A 48 11.56 -10.17 -7.51
CA ILE A 48 12.72 -9.49 -8.13
C ILE A 48 13.94 -9.53 -7.20
N LEU A 49 13.77 -9.24 -5.91
CA LEU A 49 14.88 -9.27 -4.94
C LEU A 49 15.42 -10.69 -4.71
N MET A 50 14.53 -11.68 -4.65
CA MET A 50 14.91 -13.08 -4.51
C MET A 50 15.78 -13.54 -5.68
N GLU A 51 15.40 -13.17 -6.91
CA GLU A 51 16.16 -13.48 -8.12
C GLU A 51 17.52 -12.75 -8.14
N ARG A 52 17.54 -11.44 -7.90
CA ARG A 52 18.76 -10.61 -7.99
C ARG A 52 19.79 -10.89 -6.91
N HIS A 53 19.34 -11.27 -5.71
CA HIS A 53 20.23 -11.42 -4.55
C HIS A 53 20.35 -12.88 -4.06
N SER A 54 19.65 -13.83 -4.68
CA SER A 54 19.62 -15.24 -4.24
C SER A 54 19.25 -15.40 -2.76
N ILE A 55 18.24 -14.64 -2.32
CA ILE A 55 17.76 -14.61 -0.93
C ILE A 55 16.36 -15.20 -0.80
N THR A 56 15.97 -15.54 0.44
CA THR A 56 14.61 -16.04 0.71
C THR A 56 13.57 -14.92 0.63
N ALA A 57 12.30 -15.32 0.57
CA ALA A 57 11.18 -14.38 0.57
C ALA A 57 11.12 -13.56 1.87
N GLU A 58 11.45 -14.14 3.02
CA GLU A 58 11.51 -13.46 4.31
C GLU A 58 12.61 -12.40 4.32
N ALA A 59 13.80 -12.75 3.82
CA ALA A 59 14.92 -11.82 3.71
C ALA A 59 14.59 -10.67 2.75
N ALA A 60 13.98 -10.95 1.59
CA ALA A 60 13.54 -9.92 0.65
C ALA A 60 12.51 -8.97 1.28
N PHE A 61 11.54 -9.50 2.05
CA PHE A 61 10.57 -8.68 2.76
C PHE A 61 11.21 -7.80 3.84
N ALA A 62 12.18 -8.34 4.59
CA ALA A 62 12.94 -7.58 5.58
C ALA A 62 13.74 -6.42 4.93
N LEU A 63 14.28 -6.63 3.73
CA LEU A 63 14.95 -5.56 2.97
C LEU A 63 13.98 -4.44 2.56
N LEU A 64 12.80 -4.80 2.03
CA LEU A 64 11.76 -3.82 1.70
C LEU A 64 11.32 -3.03 2.96
N GLN A 65 11.13 -3.72 4.09
CA GLN A 65 10.77 -3.09 5.36
C GLN A 65 11.88 -2.16 5.87
N GLY A 66 13.14 -2.57 5.75
CA GLY A 66 14.28 -1.73 6.11
C GLY A 66 14.34 -0.45 5.28
N GLN A 67 14.10 -0.53 3.97
CA GLN A 67 14.07 0.64 3.08
C GLN A 67 12.87 1.55 3.35
N SER A 68 11.68 0.98 3.57
CA SER A 68 10.48 1.72 3.96
C SER A 68 10.70 2.50 5.24
N SER A 69 11.27 1.87 6.27
CA SER A 69 11.59 2.55 7.54
C SER A 69 12.61 3.68 7.36
N ARG A 70 13.67 3.46 6.59
CA ARG A 70 14.70 4.48 6.31
C ARG A 70 14.15 5.70 5.57
N ARG A 71 13.20 5.49 4.67
CA ARG A 71 12.56 6.55 3.86
C ARG A 71 11.28 7.11 4.49
N ASN A 72 10.86 6.55 5.62
CA ASN A 72 9.56 6.83 6.26
C ASN A 72 8.39 6.77 5.26
N SER A 73 8.45 5.84 4.31
CA SER A 73 7.48 5.68 3.23
C SER A 73 6.68 4.40 3.40
N ARG A 74 5.53 4.28 2.73
CA ARG A 74 4.74 3.04 2.79
C ARG A 74 5.51 1.92 2.08
N LEU A 75 5.36 0.69 2.56
CA LEU A 75 6.03 -0.48 1.99
C LEU A 75 5.68 -0.68 0.51
N VAL A 76 4.41 -0.42 0.14
CA VAL A 76 3.93 -0.49 -1.24
C VAL A 76 4.63 0.51 -2.16
N ASP A 77 4.91 1.73 -1.68
CA ASP A 77 5.61 2.76 -2.46
C ASP A 77 7.06 2.33 -2.75
N VAL A 78 7.71 1.68 -1.78
CA VAL A 78 9.07 1.12 -1.97
C VAL A 78 9.06 -0.04 -2.96
N ALA A 79 8.03 -0.90 -2.89
CA ALA A 79 7.87 -2.00 -3.82
C ALA A 79 7.63 -1.49 -5.25
N GLU A 80 6.78 -0.48 -5.41
CA GLU A 80 6.49 0.16 -6.69
C GLU A 80 7.75 0.80 -7.30
N GLN A 81 8.51 1.58 -6.51
CA GLN A 81 9.79 2.16 -6.95
C GLN A 81 10.82 1.10 -7.37
N LEU A 82 10.80 -0.07 -6.75
CA LEU A 82 11.71 -1.16 -7.13
C LEU A 82 11.29 -1.81 -8.46
N ILE A 83 9.99 -1.94 -8.70
CA ILE A 83 9.42 -2.53 -9.92
C ILE A 83 9.59 -1.59 -11.11
N ASP A 84 9.22 -0.32 -10.91
CA ASP A 84 9.35 0.76 -11.87
C ASP A 84 10.07 1.95 -11.24
N PRO A 85 11.42 1.89 -11.17
CA PRO A 85 12.19 3.07 -10.84
C PRO A 85 11.98 4.03 -12.00
N GLY A 86 11.32 5.15 -11.75
CA GLY A 86 11.07 6.17 -12.76
C GLY A 86 12.37 6.61 -13.47
N PRO A 87 12.27 7.39 -14.55
CA PRO A 87 13.41 7.71 -15.43
C PRO A 87 14.64 8.32 -14.72
N ALA A 88 14.47 8.95 -13.54
CA ALA A 88 15.55 9.51 -12.74
C ALA A 88 16.49 8.43 -12.15
N GLU A 89 15.98 7.35 -11.55
CA GLU A 89 16.82 6.27 -10.96
C GLU A 89 17.43 5.36 -12.03
N ARG A 90 16.76 5.21 -13.19
CA ARG A 90 17.30 4.45 -14.33
C ARG A 90 18.61 5.05 -14.87
N ALA A 91 18.77 6.37 -14.76
CA ALA A 91 19.97 7.08 -15.19
C ALA A 91 21.15 6.94 -14.20
N GLU A 92 20.86 6.86 -12.89
CA GLU A 92 21.88 6.72 -11.83
C GLU A 92 22.43 5.30 -11.68
N THR A 93 21.67 4.28 -12.07
CA THR A 93 22.10 2.86 -12.03
C THR A 93 23.12 2.53 -13.13
N ARG A 94 23.47 3.49 -14.00
CA ARG A 94 24.50 3.30 -15.02
C ARG A 94 25.86 3.11 -14.32
N PRO A 95 26.56 1.99 -14.52
CA PRO A 95 27.72 1.63 -13.72
C PRO A 95 28.77 2.74 -13.86
N GLN A 96 29.29 3.19 -12.71
CA GLN A 96 30.51 3.99 -12.66
C GLN A 96 31.62 3.12 -13.26
N ARG A 97 31.83 3.26 -14.57
CA ARG A 97 32.93 2.62 -15.30
C ARG A 97 34.20 3.15 -14.66
N THR A 98 34.83 2.28 -13.88
CA THR A 98 36.25 2.15 -13.64
C THR A 98 37.06 3.35 -14.11
N ARG A 99 37.41 4.25 -13.17
CA ARG A 99 38.62 5.05 -13.33
C ARG A 99 39.79 4.16 -12.90
N LEU A 100 40.49 3.63 -13.90
CA LEU A 100 41.88 3.20 -13.80
C LEU A 100 42.79 4.44 -13.91
#